data_AF-A0A645GBM6-F1
#
_entry.id   AF-A0A645GBM6-F1
#
_cell.length_a   1.000
_cell.length_b   1.000
_cell.length_c   1.000
_cell.angle_alpha   90.00
_cell.angle_beta   90.00
_cell.angle_gamma   90.00
#
_symmetry.space_group_name_H-M   'P 1'
#
loop_
_entity.id
_entity.type
_entity.pdbx_description
1 polymer ?
#
loop_
_entity_poly.entity_id
_entity_poly.type
_entity_poly.pdbx_seq_one_letter_code
_entity_poly.pdbx_strand_id
1 'polypeptide(L)'
;MEQAPLPPEGSLSAIRADGRAAEEAMFAATSGVNTHKGALFLLGVLCYCAGRCAGSGVPLLPEVICQTAACVCGGITRELGADAGRAYASFGARGARGEAEDGFPNALLALEQLRIAKAQGAGENDAWLLALLHLIETLEDANVLARCGKDVAKELRIRAGEVAARHPAGGVELAREIRALGAECRLWRASPGGAADVLACAIFLQALAEMTESKELADW
;
A
#
# COMPACT_ATOMS: atom_id res chain seq x y z
N MET A 1 -22.96 16.58 5.40
CA MET A 1 -21.76 17.13 6.05
C MET A 1 -20.80 17.50 4.95
N GLU A 2 -20.52 18.79 4.77
CA GLU A 2 -19.76 19.31 3.64
C GLU A 2 -18.27 19.24 3.96
N GLN A 3 -17.50 18.45 3.19
CA GLN A 3 -16.05 18.36 3.37
C GLN A 3 -15.43 19.75 3.17
N ALA A 4 -14.36 20.07 3.91
CA ALA A 4 -13.64 21.32 3.69
C ALA A 4 -13.29 21.48 2.20
N PRO A 5 -13.48 22.66 1.57
CA PRO A 5 -13.20 22.84 0.16
C PRO A 5 -11.73 22.54 -0.17
N LEU A 6 -11.47 22.02 -1.37
CA LEU A 6 -10.11 21.81 -1.86
C LEU A 6 -9.42 23.17 -2.11
N PRO A 7 -8.10 23.29 -1.85
CA PRO A 7 -7.38 24.53 -2.11
C PRO A 7 -7.40 24.88 -3.61
N PRO A 8 -7.40 26.18 -3.96
CA PRO A 8 -7.50 26.66 -5.35
C PRO A 8 -6.32 26.23 -6.23
N GLU A 9 -5.18 25.89 -5.65
CA GLU A 9 -3.97 25.43 -6.34
C GLU A 9 -4.00 23.92 -6.69
N GLY A 10 -5.12 23.25 -6.42
CA GLY A 10 -5.32 21.83 -6.69
C GLY A 10 -5.04 20.95 -5.47
N SER A 11 -5.62 19.75 -5.48
CA SER A 11 -5.83 18.92 -4.30
C SER A 11 -4.59 18.49 -3.50
N LEU A 12 -3.43 18.31 -4.17
CA LEU A 12 -2.17 17.87 -3.55
C LEU A 12 -1.08 18.97 -3.47
N SER A 13 -1.35 20.16 -3.99
CA SER A 13 -0.40 21.28 -3.98
C SER A 13 0.11 21.58 -2.57
N ALA A 14 -0.78 21.51 -1.58
CA ALA A 14 -0.53 21.82 -0.17
C ALA A 14 0.54 20.91 0.49
N ILE A 15 0.66 19.65 0.07
CA ILE A 15 1.59 18.67 0.70
C ILE A 15 2.78 18.31 -0.19
N ARG A 16 2.87 18.89 -1.40
CA ARG A 16 3.87 18.49 -2.38
C ARG A 16 5.29 18.87 -1.95
N ALA A 17 5.45 19.99 -1.25
CA ALA A 17 6.74 20.41 -0.70
C ALA A 17 7.22 19.45 0.39
N ASP A 18 6.33 19.10 1.33
CA ASP A 18 6.62 18.16 2.42
C ASP A 18 6.95 16.76 1.89
N GLY A 19 6.21 16.29 0.89
CA GLY A 19 6.47 15.01 0.23
C GLY A 19 7.87 14.95 -0.41
N ARG A 20 8.30 16.02 -1.09
CA ARG A 20 9.66 16.10 -1.65
C ARG A 20 10.72 16.11 -0.56
N ALA A 21 10.51 16.87 0.52
CA ALA A 21 11.44 16.90 1.64
C ALA A 21 11.57 15.52 2.32
N ALA A 22 10.45 14.79 2.47
CA ALA A 22 10.47 13.43 2.99
C ALA A 22 11.22 12.46 2.08
N GLU A 23 11.03 12.55 0.75
CA GLU A 23 11.79 11.76 -0.22
C GLU A 23 13.29 12.05 -0.16
N GLU A 24 13.68 13.33 -0.08
CA GLU A 24 15.09 13.76 0.03
C GLU A 24 15.74 13.26 1.32
N ALA A 25 15.05 13.40 2.45
CA ALA A 25 15.52 12.92 3.75
C ALA A 25 15.72 11.40 3.75
N MET A 26 14.77 10.65 3.17
CA MET A 26 14.88 9.20 3.05
C MET A 26 16.03 8.79 2.13
N PHE A 27 16.18 9.45 0.98
CA PHE A 27 17.27 9.18 0.03
C PHE A 27 18.65 9.41 0.66
N ALA A 28 18.79 10.45 1.48
CA ALA A 28 20.01 10.70 2.26
C ALA A 28 20.25 9.60 3.30
N ALA A 29 19.21 9.20 4.05
CA ALA A 29 19.30 8.19 5.10
C ALA A 29 19.65 6.79 4.56
N THR A 30 19.21 6.47 3.35
CA THR A 30 19.48 5.17 2.71
C THR A 30 20.75 5.15 1.87
N SER A 31 21.64 6.15 2.01
CA SER A 31 22.88 6.27 1.23
C SER A 31 22.63 6.27 -0.29
N GLY A 32 21.55 6.92 -0.73
CA GLY A 32 21.17 7.02 -2.14
C GLY A 32 20.42 5.80 -2.69
N VAL A 33 19.97 4.88 -1.83
CA VAL A 33 19.12 3.76 -2.25
C VAL A 33 17.67 4.23 -2.34
N ASN A 34 17.12 4.22 -3.55
CA ASN A 34 15.79 4.70 -3.84
C ASN A 34 14.66 3.71 -3.47
N THR A 35 14.74 3.10 -2.29
CA THR A 35 13.73 2.20 -1.74
C THR A 35 12.65 2.99 -1.03
N HIS A 36 11.36 2.64 -1.19
CA HIS A 36 10.18 3.19 -0.49
C HIS A 36 9.57 4.51 -1.02
N LYS A 37 9.90 4.97 -2.23
CA LYS A 37 9.21 6.14 -2.82
C LYS A 37 7.70 5.95 -2.95
N GLY A 38 7.27 4.73 -3.31
CA GLY A 38 5.85 4.37 -3.38
C GLY A 38 5.18 4.51 -2.01
N ALA A 39 5.73 3.89 -0.98
CA ALA A 39 5.23 4.00 0.39
C ALA A 39 5.16 5.45 0.89
N LEU A 40 6.20 6.27 0.69
CA LEU A 40 6.17 7.67 1.12
C LEU A 40 5.03 8.46 0.46
N PHE A 41 4.86 8.29 -0.85
CA PHE A 41 3.77 8.93 -1.57
C PHE A 41 2.40 8.47 -1.05
N LEU A 42 2.19 7.16 -0.98
CA LEU A 42 0.92 6.55 -0.58
C LEU A 42 0.55 6.93 0.87
N LEU A 43 1.47 6.74 1.81
CA LEU A 43 1.25 7.08 3.22
C LEU A 43 1.11 8.59 3.42
N GLY A 44 1.86 9.41 2.67
CA GLY A 44 1.71 10.86 2.70
C GLY A 44 0.29 11.31 2.30
N VAL A 45 -0.26 10.72 1.23
CA VAL A 45 -1.65 10.96 0.80
C VAL A 45 -2.64 10.52 1.88
N LEU A 46 -2.48 9.32 2.45
CA LEU A 46 -3.38 8.82 3.50
C LEU A 46 -3.32 9.67 4.77
N CYS A 47 -2.13 10.09 5.21
CA CYS A 47 -1.97 11.01 6.34
C CYS A 47 -2.70 12.35 6.10
N TYR A 48 -2.56 12.93 4.91
CA TYR A 48 -3.27 14.16 4.56
C TYR A 48 -4.79 13.96 4.56
N CYS A 49 -5.28 12.88 3.97
CA CYS A 49 -6.72 12.59 3.91
C CYS A 49 -7.30 12.31 5.30
N ALA A 50 -6.61 11.53 6.14
CA ALA A 50 -6.99 11.30 7.53
C ALA A 50 -7.05 12.60 8.32
N GLY A 51 -6.06 13.49 8.16
CA GLY A 51 -6.05 14.81 8.79
C GLY A 51 -7.24 15.68 8.35
N ARG A 52 -7.61 15.64 7.07
CA ARG A 52 -8.79 16.35 6.54
C ARG A 52 -10.09 15.79 7.10
N CYS A 53 -10.22 14.46 7.18
CA CYS A 53 -11.38 13.81 7.79
C CYS A 53 -11.51 14.24 9.26
N ALA A 54 -10.43 14.14 10.04
CA ALA A 54 -10.40 14.55 11.44
C ALA A 54 -10.78 16.03 11.62
N GLY A 55 -10.18 16.94 10.84
CA GLY A 55 -10.46 18.37 10.90
C GLY A 55 -11.88 18.75 10.47
N SER A 56 -12.56 17.88 9.72
CA SER A 56 -13.95 18.07 9.29
C SER A 56 -14.97 17.31 10.15
N GLY A 57 -14.53 16.66 11.25
CA GLY A 57 -15.40 15.84 12.10
C GLY A 57 -15.95 14.58 11.41
N VAL A 58 -15.28 14.12 10.35
CA VAL A 58 -15.63 12.91 9.60
C VAL A 58 -14.96 11.69 10.25
N PRO A 59 -15.64 10.53 10.39
CA PRO A 59 -15.05 9.32 10.93
C PRO A 59 -13.77 8.88 10.20
N LEU A 60 -12.78 8.41 10.96
CA LEU A 60 -11.50 7.90 10.44
C LEU A 60 -11.60 6.42 10.06
N LEU A 61 -12.63 6.08 9.28
CA LEU A 61 -12.82 4.73 8.74
C LEU A 61 -11.99 4.55 7.46
N PRO A 62 -11.42 3.35 7.20
CA PRO A 62 -10.60 3.11 6.03
C PRO A 62 -11.26 3.53 4.72
N GLU A 63 -12.52 3.15 4.51
CA GLU A 63 -13.27 3.44 3.28
C GLU A 63 -13.46 4.95 3.08
N VAL A 64 -13.65 5.68 4.17
CA VAL A 64 -13.88 7.13 4.14
C VAL A 64 -12.59 7.89 3.82
N ILE A 65 -11.47 7.47 4.41
CA ILE A 65 -10.15 8.04 4.11
C ILE A 65 -9.78 7.74 2.66
N CYS A 66 -9.97 6.50 2.21
CA CYS A 66 -9.72 6.06 0.84
C CYS A 66 -10.57 6.81 -0.19
N GLN A 67 -11.86 7.04 0.08
CA GLN A 67 -12.73 7.84 -0.77
C GLN A 67 -12.28 9.30 -0.84
N THR A 68 -11.86 9.87 0.30
CA THR A 68 -11.28 11.22 0.35
C THR A 68 -10.00 11.29 -0.49
N ALA A 69 -9.18 10.24 -0.45
CA ALA A 69 -7.97 10.17 -1.25
C ALA A 69 -8.27 10.08 -2.76
N ALA A 70 -9.28 9.33 -3.20
CA ALA A 70 -9.70 9.31 -4.60
C ALA A 70 -10.09 10.72 -5.10
N CYS A 71 -10.83 11.48 -4.29
CA CYS A 71 -11.17 12.87 -4.60
C CYS A 71 -9.94 13.79 -4.66
N VAL A 72 -9.01 13.63 -3.72
CA VAL A 72 -7.78 14.42 -3.64
C VAL A 72 -6.79 14.07 -4.76
N CYS A 73 -6.71 12.81 -5.16
CA CYS A 73 -5.78 12.33 -6.17
C CYS A 73 -6.37 12.32 -7.58
N GLY A 74 -7.61 12.77 -7.76
CA GLY A 74 -8.27 12.81 -9.06
C GLY A 74 -7.46 13.52 -10.13
N GLY A 75 -7.06 12.80 -11.17
CA GLY A 75 -6.28 13.31 -12.29
C GLY A 75 -4.76 13.29 -12.08
N ILE A 76 -4.24 12.84 -10.93
CA ILE A 76 -2.80 12.82 -10.66
C ILE A 76 -2.05 11.89 -11.62
N THR A 77 -2.69 10.85 -12.15
CA THR A 77 -2.05 9.98 -13.16
C THR A 77 -1.82 10.70 -14.48
N ARG A 78 -2.52 11.80 -14.75
CA ARG A 78 -2.29 12.65 -15.95
C ARG A 78 -1.03 13.51 -15.83
N GLU A 79 -0.52 13.72 -14.62
CA GLU A 79 0.77 14.39 -14.40
C GLU A 79 1.97 13.53 -14.85
N LEU A 80 1.74 12.27 -15.22
CA LEU A 80 2.74 11.39 -15.80
C LEU A 80 3.07 11.86 -17.23
N GLY A 81 4.09 12.70 -17.35
CA GLY A 81 4.63 13.12 -18.65
C GLY A 81 5.27 11.96 -19.44
N ALA A 82 5.66 12.21 -20.70
CA ALA A 82 6.28 11.22 -21.59
C ALA A 82 7.61 10.63 -21.04
N ASP A 83 8.34 11.38 -20.21
CA ASP A 83 9.57 10.92 -19.53
C ASP A 83 9.32 9.93 -18.38
N ALA A 84 8.06 9.74 -17.98
CA ALA A 84 7.66 8.58 -17.20
C ALA A 84 8.07 7.29 -17.94
N GLY A 85 8.16 7.28 -19.27
CA GLY A 85 8.43 6.13 -20.13
C GLY A 85 9.69 5.29 -19.85
N ARG A 86 10.61 5.68 -18.95
CA ARG A 86 11.73 4.82 -18.51
C ARG A 86 11.68 4.38 -17.05
N ALA A 87 10.90 5.05 -16.19
CA ALA A 87 10.72 4.68 -14.78
C ALA A 87 9.30 4.17 -14.46
N TYR A 88 8.38 4.27 -15.42
CA TYR A 88 6.94 4.00 -15.27
C TYR A 88 6.41 2.85 -16.13
N ALA A 89 7.26 2.12 -16.84
CA ALA A 89 6.90 0.81 -17.40
C ALA A 89 6.80 -0.29 -16.30
N SER A 90 6.57 0.14 -15.05
CA SER A 90 7.07 -0.51 -13.85
C SER A 90 6.04 -0.45 -12.72
N PHE A 91 4.73 -0.61 -12.98
CA PHE A 91 3.68 -0.85 -11.96
C PHE A 91 2.31 -1.32 -12.54
N GLY A 92 2.28 -1.78 -13.80
CA GLY A 92 1.19 -1.37 -14.70
C GLY A 92 1.28 0.15 -14.97
N ALA A 93 0.55 0.68 -15.96
CA ALA A 93 0.77 2.06 -16.44
C ALA A 93 0.56 3.18 -15.39
N ARG A 94 -0.03 2.88 -14.21
CA ARG A 94 -0.51 3.89 -13.23
C ARG A 94 0.17 3.83 -11.84
N GLY A 95 0.53 2.65 -11.34
CA GLY A 95 1.28 2.45 -10.08
C GLY A 95 0.71 3.08 -8.82
N ALA A 96 1.59 3.47 -7.89
CA ALA A 96 1.19 4.10 -6.62
C ALA A 96 0.25 5.31 -6.81
N ARG A 97 0.44 6.07 -7.90
CA ARG A 97 -0.47 7.16 -8.26
C ARG A 97 -1.85 6.66 -8.68
N GLY A 98 -1.91 5.56 -9.42
CA GLY A 98 -3.16 4.87 -9.75
C GLY A 98 -3.86 4.30 -8.52
N GLU A 99 -3.11 3.66 -7.63
CA GLU A 99 -3.63 3.17 -6.35
C GLU A 99 -4.31 4.30 -5.57
N ALA A 100 -3.65 5.46 -5.44
CA ALA A 100 -4.22 6.60 -4.73
C ALA A 100 -5.40 7.26 -5.47
N GLU A 101 -5.31 7.41 -6.80
CA GLU A 101 -6.39 7.96 -7.62
C GLU A 101 -7.65 7.11 -7.60
N ASP A 102 -7.51 5.79 -7.54
CA ASP A 102 -8.63 4.83 -7.47
C ASP A 102 -9.16 4.64 -6.04
N GLY A 103 -8.57 5.30 -5.04
CA GLY A 103 -9.00 5.21 -3.65
C GLY A 103 -8.52 3.94 -2.94
N PHE A 104 -7.26 3.55 -3.16
CA PHE A 104 -6.56 2.48 -2.45
C PHE A 104 -7.29 1.11 -2.46
N PRO A 105 -7.77 0.63 -3.62
CA PRO A 105 -8.55 -0.61 -3.70
C PRO A 105 -7.76 -1.83 -3.19
N ASN A 106 -6.44 -1.87 -3.39
CA ASN A 106 -5.63 -3.00 -2.95
C ASN A 106 -5.32 -2.93 -1.45
N ALA A 107 -5.21 -1.73 -0.87
CA ALA A 107 -5.10 -1.60 0.58
C ALA A 107 -6.40 -2.07 1.28
N LEU A 108 -7.57 -1.73 0.73
CA LEU A 108 -8.87 -2.21 1.24
C LEU A 108 -9.01 -3.73 1.08
N LEU A 109 -8.57 -4.29 -0.06
CA LEU A 109 -8.53 -5.75 -0.23
C LEU A 109 -7.61 -6.40 0.80
N ALA A 110 -6.44 -5.83 1.07
CA ALA A 110 -5.53 -6.34 2.08
C ALA A 110 -6.15 -6.33 3.48
N LEU A 111 -6.87 -5.26 3.87
CA LEU A 111 -7.62 -5.21 5.14
C LEU A 111 -8.63 -6.36 5.24
N GLU A 112 -9.36 -6.65 4.16
CA GLU A 112 -10.29 -7.77 4.13
C GLU A 112 -9.56 -9.12 4.28
N GLN A 113 -8.40 -9.30 3.64
CA GLN A 113 -7.59 -10.51 3.83
C GLN A 113 -7.07 -10.66 5.27
N LEU A 114 -6.69 -9.56 5.93
CA LEU A 114 -6.34 -9.58 7.35
C LEU A 114 -7.50 -10.07 8.21
N ARG A 115 -8.71 -9.55 7.95
CA ARG A 115 -9.91 -9.94 8.68
C ARG A 115 -10.23 -11.42 8.47
N ILE A 116 -10.13 -11.91 7.25
CA ILE A 116 -10.33 -13.33 6.92
C ILE A 116 -9.30 -14.21 7.65
N ALA A 117 -8.02 -13.87 7.58
CA ALA A 117 -6.95 -14.63 8.25
C ALA A 117 -7.13 -14.64 9.77
N LYS A 118 -7.43 -13.49 10.40
CA LYS A 118 -7.72 -13.40 11.83
C LYS A 118 -8.94 -14.28 12.20
N ALA A 119 -10.00 -14.28 11.39
CA ALA A 119 -11.18 -15.13 11.59
C ALA A 119 -10.87 -16.64 11.47
N GLN A 120 -9.83 -17.00 10.73
CA GLN A 120 -9.32 -18.37 10.60
C GLN A 120 -8.34 -18.76 11.73
N GLY A 121 -8.10 -17.86 12.69
CA GLY A 121 -7.25 -18.11 13.85
C GLY A 121 -5.78 -17.72 13.66
N ALA A 122 -5.44 -17.00 12.57
CA ALA A 122 -4.09 -16.50 12.38
C ALA A 122 -3.74 -15.47 13.46
N GLY A 123 -2.49 -15.55 13.96
CA GLY A 123 -1.91 -14.46 14.74
C GLY A 123 -1.73 -13.21 13.89
N GLU A 124 -1.53 -12.06 14.53
CA GLU A 124 -1.45 -10.77 13.83
C GLU A 124 -0.36 -10.71 12.75
N ASN A 125 0.86 -11.13 13.08
CA ASN A 125 1.95 -11.17 12.11
C ASN A 125 1.64 -12.12 10.95
N ASP A 126 1.02 -13.27 11.21
CA ASP A 126 0.66 -14.22 10.16
C ASP A 126 -0.44 -13.66 9.26
N ALA A 127 -1.40 -12.92 9.82
CA ALA A 127 -2.40 -12.20 9.02
C ALA A 127 -1.73 -11.19 8.08
N TRP A 128 -0.79 -10.37 8.57
CA TRP A 128 -0.03 -9.44 7.71
C TRP A 128 0.77 -10.16 6.61
N LEU A 129 1.38 -11.29 6.94
CA LEU A 129 2.09 -12.10 5.96
C LEU A 129 1.15 -12.69 4.90
N LEU A 130 -0.04 -13.16 5.28
CA LEU A 130 -1.05 -13.66 4.36
C LEU A 130 -1.61 -12.57 3.45
N ALA A 131 -1.90 -11.39 4.00
CA ALA A 131 -2.29 -10.23 3.20
C ALA A 131 -1.18 -9.82 2.22
N LEU A 132 0.09 -9.86 2.64
CA LEU A 132 1.21 -9.62 1.73
C LEU A 132 1.25 -10.63 0.58
N LEU A 133 1.06 -11.91 0.86
CA LEU A 133 1.06 -12.95 -0.17
C LEU A 133 -0.09 -12.75 -1.17
N HIS A 134 -1.29 -12.40 -0.70
CA HIS A 134 -2.41 -12.08 -1.58
C HIS A 134 -2.18 -10.80 -2.39
N LEU A 135 -1.52 -9.79 -1.83
CA LEU A 135 -1.09 -8.61 -2.57
C LEU A 135 -0.07 -9.00 -3.65
N ILE A 136 0.91 -9.84 -3.33
CA ILE A 136 1.89 -10.34 -4.32
C ILE A 136 1.19 -11.13 -5.43
N GLU A 137 0.19 -11.95 -5.11
CA GLU A 137 -0.59 -12.75 -6.07
C GLU A 137 -1.38 -11.87 -7.06
N THR A 138 -2.02 -10.82 -6.55
CA THR A 138 -3.01 -10.02 -7.30
C THR A 138 -2.42 -8.79 -7.96
N LEU A 139 -1.43 -8.13 -7.33
CA LEU A 139 -0.77 -6.96 -7.87
C LEU A 139 0.24 -7.33 -8.96
N GLU A 140 0.20 -6.58 -10.05
CA GLU A 140 1.26 -6.61 -11.05
C GLU A 140 2.45 -5.76 -10.56
N ASP A 141 3.29 -6.35 -9.70
CA ASP A 141 4.38 -5.63 -9.06
C ASP A 141 5.43 -5.18 -10.06
N ALA A 142 5.48 -3.87 -10.18
CA ALA A 142 6.27 -3.17 -11.14
C ALA A 142 7.79 -3.33 -11.02
N ASN A 143 8.27 -3.41 -9.78
CA ASN A 143 9.68 -3.63 -9.49
C ASN A 143 10.08 -5.04 -9.90
N VAL A 144 9.18 -6.02 -9.71
CA VAL A 144 9.42 -7.40 -10.15
C VAL A 144 9.44 -7.49 -11.67
N LEU A 145 8.47 -6.90 -12.38
CA LEU A 145 8.48 -6.93 -13.85
C LEU A 145 9.73 -6.27 -14.44
N ALA A 146 10.11 -5.09 -13.93
CA ALA A 146 11.25 -4.36 -14.46
C ALA A 146 12.59 -5.10 -14.25
N ARG A 147 12.72 -5.85 -13.14
CA ARG A 147 13.96 -6.55 -12.78
C ARG A 147 14.03 -7.96 -13.32
N CYS A 148 12.91 -8.65 -13.39
CA CYS A 148 12.86 -10.09 -13.57
C CYS A 148 12.06 -10.53 -14.82
N GLY A 149 11.30 -9.62 -15.43
CA GLY A 149 10.44 -9.91 -16.58
C GLY A 149 9.12 -10.60 -16.20
N LYS A 150 8.26 -10.76 -17.21
CA LYS A 150 6.87 -11.24 -17.05
C LYS A 150 6.78 -12.67 -16.53
N ASP A 151 7.67 -13.55 -16.97
CA ASP A 151 7.62 -14.97 -16.60
C ASP A 151 7.93 -15.17 -15.11
N VAL A 152 8.99 -14.53 -14.60
CA VAL A 152 9.33 -14.57 -13.17
C VAL A 152 8.26 -13.86 -12.33
N ALA A 153 7.74 -12.73 -12.79
CA ALA A 153 6.65 -12.06 -12.08
C ALA A 153 5.40 -12.95 -11.99
N LYS A 154 5.04 -13.64 -13.07
CA LYS A 154 3.93 -14.60 -13.09
C LYS A 154 4.20 -15.77 -12.13
N GLU A 155 5.39 -16.34 -12.16
CA GLU A 155 5.77 -17.42 -11.26
C GLU A 155 5.68 -16.99 -9.79
N LEU A 156 6.24 -15.83 -9.44
CA LEU A 156 6.15 -15.29 -8.07
C LEU A 156 4.70 -15.13 -7.61
N ARG A 157 3.82 -14.62 -8.49
CA ARG A 157 2.39 -14.45 -8.19
C ARG A 157 1.72 -15.79 -7.88
N ILE A 158 1.95 -16.80 -8.73
CA ILE A 158 1.41 -18.15 -8.54
C ILE A 158 1.89 -18.73 -7.20
N ARG A 159 3.20 -18.68 -6.97
CA ARG A 159 3.82 -19.21 -5.75
C ARG A 159 3.29 -18.52 -4.48
N ALA A 160 3.11 -17.20 -4.51
CA ALA A 160 2.56 -16.47 -3.38
C ALA A 160 1.11 -16.89 -3.07
N GLY A 161 0.26 -17.01 -4.08
CA GLY A 161 -1.12 -17.49 -3.92
C GLY A 161 -1.18 -18.94 -3.41
N GLU A 162 -0.33 -19.83 -3.94
CA GLU A 162 -0.22 -21.21 -3.47
C GLU A 162 0.21 -21.33 -2.01
N VAL A 163 1.15 -20.48 -1.55
CA VAL A 163 1.56 -20.46 -0.14
C VAL A 163 0.42 -19.95 0.75
N ALA A 164 -0.25 -18.87 0.37
CA ALA A 164 -1.37 -18.32 1.13
C ALA A 164 -2.53 -19.33 1.25
N ALA A 165 -2.91 -19.97 0.14
CA ALA A 165 -4.00 -20.94 0.09
C ALA A 165 -3.73 -22.22 0.91
N ARG A 166 -2.46 -22.65 1.03
CA ARG A 166 -2.08 -23.82 1.83
C ARG A 166 -2.06 -23.55 3.32
N HIS A 167 -1.86 -22.30 3.73
CA HIS A 167 -1.67 -21.93 5.14
C HIS A 167 -2.60 -20.78 5.59
N PRO A 168 -3.93 -20.93 5.41
CA PRO A 168 -4.90 -19.84 5.64
C PRO A 168 -4.93 -19.34 7.10
N ALA A 169 -4.60 -20.20 8.06
CA ALA A 169 -4.53 -19.86 9.49
C ALA A 169 -3.11 -19.49 9.98
N GLY A 170 -2.14 -19.38 9.08
CA GLY A 170 -0.75 -19.09 9.43
C GLY A 170 0.03 -20.27 10.02
N GLY A 171 0.92 -19.97 10.96
CA GLY A 171 1.71 -20.95 11.72
C GLY A 171 3.12 -21.23 11.18
N VAL A 172 3.79 -22.18 11.83
CA VAL A 172 5.21 -22.50 11.58
C VAL A 172 5.47 -22.91 10.13
N GLU A 173 4.51 -23.62 9.52
CA GLU A 173 4.59 -24.04 8.12
C GLU A 173 4.51 -22.85 7.16
N LEU A 174 3.61 -21.88 7.40
CA LEU A 174 3.59 -20.62 6.64
C LEU A 174 4.95 -19.93 6.72
N ALA A 175 5.50 -19.78 7.92
CA ALA A 175 6.78 -19.13 8.11
C ALA A 175 7.92 -19.85 7.38
N ARG A 176 7.87 -21.19 7.28
CA ARG A 176 8.84 -22.00 6.52
C ARG A 176 8.73 -21.75 5.02
N GLU A 177 7.52 -21.76 4.48
CA GLU A 177 7.25 -21.51 3.05
C GLU A 177 7.60 -20.08 2.64
N ILE A 178 7.28 -19.08 3.47
CA ILE A 178 7.67 -17.69 3.22
C ILE A 178 9.19 -17.53 3.21
N ARG A 179 9.92 -18.22 4.10
CA ARG A 179 11.40 -18.20 4.05
C ARG A 179 11.93 -18.82 2.77
N ALA A 180 11.32 -19.90 2.29
CA ALA A 180 11.69 -20.54 1.03
C ALA A 180 11.40 -19.62 -0.17
N LEU A 181 10.20 -19.05 -0.25
CA LEU A 181 9.81 -18.06 -1.26
C LEU A 181 10.73 -16.83 -1.22
N GLY A 182 11.09 -16.36 -0.03
CA GLY A 182 12.05 -15.27 0.15
C GLY A 182 13.45 -15.61 -0.36
N ALA A 183 13.88 -16.87 -0.29
CA ALA A 183 15.13 -17.32 -0.89
C ALA A 183 15.04 -17.34 -2.43
N GLU A 184 13.92 -17.80 -2.98
CA GLU A 184 13.64 -17.75 -4.42
C GLU A 184 13.65 -16.30 -4.95
N CYS A 185 12.96 -15.40 -4.26
CA CYS A 185 12.97 -13.96 -4.56
C CYS A 185 14.39 -13.39 -4.60
N ARG A 186 15.26 -13.78 -3.64
CA ARG A 186 16.67 -13.34 -3.65
C ARG A 186 17.43 -13.88 -4.87
N LEU A 187 17.22 -15.13 -5.25
CA LEU A 187 17.86 -15.75 -6.42
C LEU A 187 17.40 -15.07 -7.71
N TRP A 188 16.09 -14.82 -7.84
CA TRP A 188 15.51 -14.13 -8.99
C TRP A 188 15.77 -12.64 -9.01
N ARG A 189 16.25 -12.07 -7.90
CA ARG A 189 16.31 -10.62 -7.64
C ARG A 189 14.93 -9.95 -7.73
N ALA A 190 13.89 -10.73 -7.46
CA ALA A 190 12.51 -10.27 -7.40
C ALA A 190 12.27 -9.61 -6.04
N SER A 191 11.80 -8.36 -6.07
CA SER A 191 11.47 -7.59 -4.89
C SER A 191 10.07 -7.01 -5.09
N PRO A 192 9.04 -7.60 -4.46
CA PRO A 192 7.66 -7.14 -4.58
C PRO A 192 7.41 -5.91 -3.69
N GLY A 193 8.13 -4.82 -3.98
CA GLY A 193 8.10 -3.60 -3.19
C GLY A 193 6.77 -2.87 -3.26
N GLY A 194 6.04 -2.93 -4.37
CA GLY A 194 4.72 -2.33 -4.50
C GLY A 194 3.68 -3.03 -3.63
N ALA A 195 3.72 -4.36 -3.55
CA ALA A 195 2.89 -5.11 -2.61
C ALA A 195 3.20 -4.73 -1.15
N ALA A 196 4.48 -4.58 -0.80
CA ALA A 196 4.88 -4.13 0.53
C ALA A 196 4.42 -2.70 0.86
N ASP A 197 4.51 -1.78 -0.09
CA ASP A 197 4.05 -0.40 0.06
C ASP A 197 2.52 -0.34 0.31
N VAL A 198 1.74 -1.16 -0.42
CA VAL A 198 0.29 -1.26 -0.23
C VAL A 198 -0.07 -1.94 1.10
N LEU A 199 0.68 -2.96 1.53
CA LEU A 199 0.48 -3.55 2.86
C LEU A 199 0.68 -2.52 3.97
N ALA A 200 1.71 -1.68 3.87
CA ALA A 200 1.94 -0.61 4.83
C ALA A 200 0.74 0.36 4.92
N CYS A 201 0.09 0.64 3.79
CA CYS A 201 -1.14 1.44 3.75
C CYS A 201 -2.29 0.74 4.48
N ALA A 202 -2.49 -0.56 4.25
CA ALA A 202 -3.52 -1.33 4.94
C ALA A 202 -3.28 -1.34 6.46
N ILE A 203 -2.05 -1.57 6.92
CA ILE A 203 -1.69 -1.55 8.34
C ILE A 203 -1.96 -0.15 8.95
N PHE A 204 -1.60 0.92 8.22
CA PHE A 204 -1.86 2.29 8.65
C PHE A 204 -3.37 2.56 8.82
N LEU A 205 -4.19 2.15 7.85
CA LEU A 205 -5.64 2.33 7.90
C LEU A 205 -6.29 1.53 9.04
N GLN A 206 -5.83 0.29 9.26
CA GLN A 206 -6.27 -0.55 10.39
C GLN A 206 -5.99 0.15 11.72
N ALA A 207 -4.76 0.63 11.92
CA ALA A 207 -4.36 1.30 13.16
C ALA A 207 -5.22 2.55 13.44
N LEU A 208 -5.52 3.36 12.42
CA LEU A 208 -6.39 4.53 12.57
C LEU A 208 -7.83 4.16 12.98
N ALA A 209 -8.38 3.10 12.39
CA ALA A 209 -9.71 2.62 12.72
C ALA A 209 -9.79 2.16 14.19
N GLU A 210 -8.83 1.33 14.62
CA GLU A 210 -8.75 0.80 15.98
C GLU A 210 -8.56 1.90 17.04
N MET A 211 -7.79 2.95 16.71
CA MET A 211 -7.63 4.12 17.58
C MET A 211 -8.92 4.93 17.76
N THR A 212 -9.76 4.95 16.73
CA THR A 212 -11.04 5.69 16.76
C THR A 212 -12.07 4.93 17.59
N GLU A 213 -12.18 3.61 17.39
CA GLU A 213 -13.03 2.73 18.20
C GLU A 213 -12.64 2.78 19.69
N SER A 214 -11.33 2.78 19.98
CA SER A 214 -10.84 2.84 21.37
C SER A 214 -11.15 4.16 22.06
N LYS A 215 -11.15 5.29 21.33
CA LYS A 215 -11.57 6.59 21.87
C LYS A 215 -13.07 6.64 22.11
N GLU A 216 -13.86 6.17 21.15
CA GLU A 216 -15.31 6.10 21.31
C GLU A 216 -15.71 5.22 22.51
N LEU A 217 -14.96 4.16 22.83
CA LEU A 217 -15.19 3.32 24.01
C LEU A 217 -14.73 3.97 25.34
N ALA A 218 -13.77 4.90 25.30
CA ALA A 218 -13.24 5.57 26.49
C ALA A 218 -14.08 6.77 26.95
N ASP A 219 -14.96 7.29 26.08
CA ASP A 219 -15.82 8.45 26.35
C ASP A 219 -17.21 8.07 26.95
N TRP A 220 -17.40 6.82 27.43
CA TRP A 220 -18.60 6.31 28.14
C TRP A 220 -18.28 5.92 29.59
#